data_AF-A0A6B3G4U7-F1
#
_entry.id   AF-A0A6B3G4U7-F1
#
_cell.length_a   1.000
_cell.length_b   1.000
_cell.length_c   1.000
_cell.angle_alpha   90.00
_cell.angle_beta   90.00
_cell.angle_gamma   90.00
#
_symmetry.space_group_name_H-M   'P 1'
#
loop_
_entity.id
_entity.type
_entity.pdbx_description
1 polymer ?
#
loop_
_entity_poly.entity_id
_entity_poly.type
_entity_poly.pdbx_seq_one_letter_code
_entity_poly.pdbx_strand_id
1 'polypeptide(L)'
;MTLSLADDTLLHVVEERLGELLRAQRRGALPPAGQTEITLIMRTLAGRTGPARLILMAGLPGSGKTTVARELESRGYLRICPDERVFEQHGHYGRDFPRGAYKIRERPILSEVAAELRTALAAGRDVVLDHGLWTHDERQEWRQVGEDAGAVVTLVYLPASHDELWERIKERNASTFDDPNAMYFSQEDLLRHGARFEPPTADESHVIYAGSLIPVIEGSA
;
A
#
# COMPACT_ATOMS: atom_id res chain seq x y z
N MET A 1 -4.85 33.12 5.62
CA MET A 1 -3.74 33.05 4.66
C MET A 1 -4.21 33.74 3.39
N THR A 2 -3.65 34.91 3.10
CA THR A 2 -3.91 35.66 1.86
C THR A 2 -3.18 34.98 0.71
N LEU A 3 -3.92 34.33 -0.20
CA LEU A 3 -3.43 33.91 -1.51
C LEU A 3 -2.96 35.17 -2.25
N SER A 4 -1.74 35.15 -2.79
CA SER A 4 -1.21 36.26 -3.57
C SER A 4 -1.77 36.23 -4.99
N LEU A 5 -1.77 37.35 -5.70
CA LEU A 5 -2.17 37.41 -7.13
C LEU A 5 -1.39 36.43 -8.04
N ALA A 6 -0.16 36.06 -7.64
CA ALA A 6 0.64 35.06 -8.35
C ALA A 6 0.10 33.64 -8.15
N ASP A 7 -0.43 33.34 -6.96
CA ASP A 7 -1.06 32.06 -6.64
C ASP A 7 -2.39 31.89 -7.38
N ASP A 8 -3.21 32.95 -7.47
CA ASP A 8 -4.48 32.92 -8.21
C ASP A 8 -4.27 32.70 -9.71
N THR A 9 -3.22 33.30 -10.28
CA THR A 9 -2.87 33.11 -11.70
C THR A 9 -2.41 31.68 -11.97
N LEU A 10 -1.56 31.12 -11.10
CA LEU A 10 -1.11 29.73 -11.22
C LEU A 10 -2.25 28.74 -11.02
N LEU A 11 -3.12 28.99 -10.05
CA LEU A 11 -4.31 28.18 -9.80
C LEU A 11 -5.21 28.12 -11.03
N HIS A 12 -5.48 29.27 -11.66
CA HIS A 12 -6.28 29.33 -12.87
C HIS A 12 -5.67 28.53 -14.04
N VAL A 13 -4.36 28.63 -14.25
CA VAL A 13 -3.64 27.87 -15.29
C VAL A 13 -3.74 26.36 -15.04
N VAL A 14 -3.57 25.94 -13.79
CA VAL A 14 -3.64 24.53 -13.38
C VAL A 14 -5.07 23.98 -13.54
N GLU A 15 -6.09 24.76 -13.18
CA GLU A 15 -7.51 24.40 -13.38
C GLU A 15 -7.89 24.30 -14.86
N GLU A 16 -7.46 25.25 -15.69
CA GLU A 16 -7.70 25.22 -17.13
C GLU A 16 -7.07 23.97 -17.76
N ARG A 17 -5.80 23.71 -17.40
CA ARG A 17 -5.07 22.53 -17.88
C ARG A 17 -5.72 21.22 -17.45
N LEU A 18 -6.16 21.13 -16.20
CA LEU A 18 -6.93 19.99 -15.71
C LEU A 18 -8.22 19.81 -16.53
N GLY A 19 -8.93 20.90 -16.81
CA GLY A 19 -10.13 20.89 -17.64
C GLY A 19 -9.90 20.39 -19.07
N GLU A 20 -8.76 20.72 -19.69
CA GLU A 20 -8.35 20.16 -20.99
C GLU A 20 -8.11 18.66 -20.92
N LEU A 21 -7.31 18.21 -19.95
CA LEU A 21 -6.94 16.81 -19.79
C LEU A 21 -8.16 15.94 -19.50
N LEU A 22 -9.06 16.37 -18.61
CA LEU A 22 -10.30 15.65 -18.32
C LEU A 22 -11.26 15.60 -19.53
N ARG A 23 -11.24 16.62 -20.40
CA ARG A 23 -11.98 16.59 -21.68
C ARG A 23 -11.32 15.64 -22.69
N ALA A 24 -10.00 15.54 -22.72
CA ALA A 24 -9.28 14.58 -23.57
C ALA A 24 -9.52 13.14 -23.11
N GLN A 25 -9.48 12.89 -21.79
CA GLN A 25 -9.78 11.59 -21.18
C GLN A 25 -11.19 11.12 -21.49
N ARG A 26 -12.20 11.98 -21.33
CA ARG A 26 -13.59 11.66 -21.70
C ARG A 26 -13.77 11.32 -23.18
N ARG A 27 -12.91 11.84 -24.05
CA ARG A 27 -12.92 11.55 -25.50
C ARG A 27 -12.04 10.36 -25.90
N GLY A 28 -11.39 9.70 -24.94
CA GLY A 28 -10.43 8.62 -25.22
C GLY A 28 -9.15 9.09 -25.91
N ALA A 29 -8.85 10.39 -25.87
CA ALA A 29 -7.72 11.03 -26.56
C ALA A 29 -6.62 11.51 -25.59
N LEU A 30 -6.58 10.96 -24.38
CA LEU A 30 -5.57 11.33 -23.39
C LEU A 30 -4.21 10.76 -23.80
N PRO A 31 -3.15 11.57 -23.92
CA PRO A 31 -1.81 11.05 -24.16
C PRO A 31 -1.35 10.18 -22.98
N PRO A 32 -0.40 9.24 -23.17
CA PRO A 32 0.08 8.37 -22.09
C PRO A 32 0.55 9.13 -20.84
N ALA A 33 1.19 10.30 -21.02
CA ALA A 33 1.63 11.16 -19.93
C ALA A 33 0.48 11.98 -19.29
N GLY A 34 -0.68 12.08 -19.94
CA GLY A 34 -1.78 12.92 -19.47
C GLY A 34 -2.40 12.43 -18.16
N GLN A 35 -2.36 11.12 -17.90
CA GLN A 35 -2.85 10.56 -16.63
C GLN A 35 -1.95 10.97 -15.45
N THR A 36 -0.63 10.96 -15.67
CA THR A 36 0.37 11.48 -14.73
C THR A 36 0.18 12.96 -14.48
N GLU A 37 -0.03 13.74 -15.54
CA GLU A 37 -0.26 15.18 -15.44
C GLU A 37 -1.53 15.52 -14.65
N ILE A 38 -2.65 14.82 -14.91
CA ILE A 38 -3.89 14.94 -14.11
C ILE A 38 -3.61 14.67 -12.62
N THR A 39 -2.86 13.60 -12.33
CA THR A 39 -2.54 13.20 -10.95
C THR A 39 -1.74 14.29 -10.24
N LEU A 40 -0.69 14.81 -10.88
CA LEU A 40 0.16 15.85 -10.31
C LEU A 40 -0.59 17.16 -10.09
N ILE A 41 -1.43 17.55 -11.05
CA ILE A 41 -2.30 18.72 -10.91
C ILE A 41 -3.27 18.54 -9.73
N MET A 42 -4.00 17.43 -9.67
CA MET A 42 -4.93 17.15 -8.56
C MET A 42 -4.23 17.16 -7.20
N ARG A 43 -3.02 16.61 -7.10
CA ARG A 43 -2.20 16.67 -5.87
C ARG A 43 -1.84 18.10 -5.49
N THR A 44 -1.42 18.90 -6.47
CA THR A 44 -1.05 20.30 -6.27
C THR A 44 -2.26 21.11 -5.78
N LEU A 45 -3.42 20.93 -6.39
CA LEU A 45 -4.69 21.56 -5.99
C LEU A 45 -5.13 21.11 -4.58
N ALA A 46 -4.84 19.86 -4.19
CA ALA A 46 -5.09 19.35 -2.84
C ALA A 46 -4.04 19.79 -1.80
N GLY A 47 -3.13 20.69 -2.15
CA GLY A 47 -2.06 21.16 -1.25
C GLY A 47 -0.97 20.12 -0.97
N ARG A 48 -0.93 19.01 -1.71
CA ARG A 48 0.08 17.95 -1.57
C ARG A 48 1.24 18.21 -2.53
N THR A 49 2.09 19.16 -2.19
CA THR A 49 3.33 19.45 -2.91
C THR A 49 4.47 18.57 -2.40
N GLY A 50 5.13 17.80 -3.27
CA GLY A 50 6.28 16.96 -2.90
C GLY A 50 6.30 15.61 -3.62
N PRO A 51 7.30 14.75 -3.34
CA PRO A 51 7.40 13.44 -3.97
C PRO A 51 6.20 12.53 -3.64
N ALA A 52 5.97 11.49 -4.43
CA ALA A 52 4.99 10.45 -4.10
C ALA A 52 5.32 9.77 -2.77
N ARG A 53 4.30 9.30 -2.07
CA ARG A 53 4.47 8.55 -0.81
C ARG A 53 4.29 7.06 -1.06
N LEU A 54 5.17 6.26 -0.48
CA LEU A 54 5.01 4.82 -0.37
C LEU A 54 4.80 4.43 1.09
N ILE A 55 3.67 3.80 1.40
CA ILE A 55 3.41 3.21 2.70
C ILE A 55 3.68 1.71 2.63
N LEU A 56 4.66 1.27 3.43
CA LEU A 56 4.96 -0.13 3.68
C LEU A 56 4.41 -0.51 5.05
N MET A 57 3.99 -1.77 5.24
CA MET A 57 3.45 -2.23 6.51
C MET A 57 4.17 -3.48 6.99
N ALA A 58 4.47 -3.52 8.29
CA ALA A 58 4.98 -4.69 8.98
C ALA A 58 3.95 -5.18 9.98
N GLY A 59 3.60 -6.46 9.92
CA GLY A 59 2.75 -7.08 10.93
C GLY A 59 2.25 -8.46 10.53
N LEU A 60 1.95 -9.27 11.53
CA LEU A 60 1.44 -10.62 11.34
C LEU A 60 0.00 -10.66 10.79
N PRO A 61 -0.46 -11.78 10.20
CA PRO A 61 -1.87 -11.97 9.88
C PRO A 61 -2.76 -11.66 11.09
N GLY A 62 -3.86 -10.94 10.89
CA GLY A 62 -4.74 -10.47 11.98
C GLY A 62 -4.37 -9.12 12.60
N SER A 63 -3.23 -8.52 12.22
CA SER A 63 -2.78 -7.23 12.80
C SER A 63 -3.56 -6.01 12.30
N GLY A 64 -4.39 -6.15 11.26
CA GLY A 64 -5.21 -5.06 10.71
C GLY A 64 -4.60 -4.33 9.50
N LYS A 65 -3.52 -4.86 8.89
CA LYS A 65 -2.88 -4.27 7.69
C LYS A 65 -3.87 -3.95 6.57
N THR A 66 -4.67 -4.93 6.16
CA THR A 66 -5.67 -4.76 5.09
C THR A 66 -6.70 -3.69 5.44
N THR A 67 -7.06 -3.54 6.72
CA THR A 67 -7.94 -2.47 7.18
C THR A 67 -7.28 -1.10 6.99
N VAL A 68 -6.02 -0.95 7.41
CA VAL A 68 -5.23 0.28 7.21
C VAL A 68 -5.05 0.59 5.72
N ALA A 69 -4.73 -0.42 4.89
CA ALA A 69 -4.57 -0.25 3.46
C ALA A 69 -5.85 0.20 2.77
N ARG A 70 -7.01 -0.39 3.11
CA ARG A 70 -8.32 0.03 2.58
C ARG A 70 -8.71 1.44 3.04
N GLU A 71 -8.35 1.82 4.26
CA GLU A 71 -8.58 3.20 4.70
C GLU A 71 -7.69 4.19 3.93
N LEU A 72 -6.42 3.87 3.70
CA LEU A 72 -5.53 4.68 2.84
C LEU A 72 -6.04 4.75 1.40
N GLU A 73 -6.54 3.64 0.85
CA GLU A 73 -7.17 3.57 -0.47
C GLU A 73 -8.35 4.55 -0.58
N SER A 74 -9.23 4.59 0.44
CA SER A 74 -10.34 5.55 0.51
C SER A 74 -9.89 7.02 0.54
N ARG A 75 -8.64 7.27 0.95
CA ARG A 75 -8.00 8.61 0.98
C ARG A 75 -7.20 8.92 -0.29
N GLY A 76 -7.31 8.07 -1.31
CA GLY A 76 -6.74 8.27 -2.64
C GLY A 76 -5.38 7.60 -2.88
N TYR A 77 -4.91 6.75 -1.97
CA TYR A 77 -3.73 5.92 -2.24
C TYR A 77 -4.09 4.81 -3.22
N LEU A 78 -3.18 4.45 -4.11
CA LEU A 78 -3.26 3.21 -4.86
C LEU A 78 -2.91 2.05 -3.92
N ARG A 79 -3.85 1.12 -3.68
CA ARG A 79 -3.59 -0.12 -2.95
C ARG A 79 -3.09 -1.19 -3.91
N ILE A 80 -1.94 -1.78 -3.61
CA ILE A 80 -1.45 -2.97 -4.31
C ILE A 80 -1.32 -4.10 -3.30
N CYS A 81 -2.00 -5.23 -3.55
CA CYS A 81 -1.99 -6.40 -2.68
C CYS A 81 -1.48 -7.63 -3.44
N PRO A 82 -0.24 -8.09 -3.18
CA PRO A 82 0.28 -9.33 -3.76
C PRO A 82 -0.56 -10.56 -3.41
N ASP A 83 -1.07 -10.63 -2.17
CA ASP A 83 -1.83 -11.78 -1.67
C ASP A 83 -3.14 -11.99 -2.45
N GLU A 84 -3.84 -10.89 -2.80
CA GLU A 84 -5.03 -10.93 -3.65
C GLU A 84 -4.72 -11.42 -5.06
N ARG A 85 -3.57 -11.03 -5.65
CA ARG A 85 -3.14 -11.52 -6.98
C ARG A 85 -2.81 -13.00 -6.96
N VAL A 86 -2.15 -13.47 -5.90
CA VAL A 86 -1.88 -14.91 -5.72
C VAL A 86 -3.20 -15.67 -5.68
N PHE A 87 -4.18 -15.15 -4.94
CA PHE A 87 -5.51 -15.74 -4.89
C PHE A 87 -6.21 -15.75 -6.26
N GLU A 88 -6.24 -14.62 -6.97
CA GLU A 88 -6.87 -14.52 -8.29
C GLU A 88 -6.25 -15.47 -9.32
N GLN A 89 -4.92 -15.62 -9.30
CA GLN A 89 -4.20 -16.44 -10.28
C GLN A 89 -4.17 -17.94 -9.93
N HIS A 90 -4.22 -18.30 -8.64
CA HIS A 90 -3.93 -19.66 -8.20
C HIS A 90 -4.97 -20.26 -7.25
N GLY A 91 -5.97 -19.49 -6.83
CA GLY A 91 -7.00 -19.91 -5.88
C GLY A 91 -6.52 -19.89 -4.43
N HIS A 92 -7.25 -20.61 -3.58
CA HIS A 92 -7.01 -20.66 -2.14
C HIS A 92 -5.74 -21.45 -1.78
N TYR A 93 -4.83 -20.79 -1.07
CA TYR A 93 -3.67 -21.43 -0.44
C TYR A 93 -4.11 -22.56 0.52
N GLY A 94 -3.50 -23.73 0.40
CA GLY A 94 -3.82 -24.91 1.22
C GLY A 94 -5.07 -25.69 0.79
N ARG A 95 -5.84 -25.19 -0.19
CA ARG A 95 -6.98 -25.88 -0.82
C ARG A 95 -6.69 -26.18 -2.29
N ASP A 96 -6.50 -25.14 -3.08
CA ASP A 96 -6.28 -25.24 -4.53
C ASP A 96 -4.80 -25.49 -4.86
N PHE A 97 -3.90 -25.15 -3.93
CA PHE A 97 -2.50 -25.55 -4.02
C PHE A 97 -1.82 -25.83 -2.67
N PRO A 98 -0.74 -26.66 -2.66
CA PRO A 98 -0.09 -27.08 -1.41
C PRO A 98 0.52 -25.95 -0.61
N ARG A 99 0.56 -26.13 0.72
CA ARG A 99 1.09 -25.14 1.66
C ARG A 99 2.56 -24.74 1.40
N GLY A 100 3.38 -25.66 0.93
CA GLY A 100 4.78 -25.38 0.63
C GLY A 100 5.02 -24.49 -0.60
N ALA A 101 3.99 -24.28 -1.44
CA ALA A 101 4.17 -23.71 -2.77
C ALA A 101 3.72 -22.24 -2.88
N TYR A 102 3.35 -21.59 -1.77
CA TYR A 102 2.95 -20.17 -1.76
C TYR A 102 4.08 -19.26 -2.21
N LYS A 103 5.24 -19.33 -1.56
CA LYS A 103 6.39 -18.47 -1.88
C LYS A 103 6.87 -18.63 -3.33
N ILE A 104 6.75 -19.84 -3.90
CA ILE A 104 7.09 -20.09 -5.31
C ILE A 104 6.14 -19.35 -6.25
N ARG A 105 4.83 -19.34 -5.93
CA ARG A 105 3.79 -18.65 -6.71
C ARG A 105 3.79 -17.14 -6.51
N GLU A 106 4.07 -16.69 -5.30
CA GLU A 106 4.14 -15.27 -4.93
C GLU A 106 5.34 -14.57 -5.60
N ARG A 107 6.48 -15.24 -5.73
CA ARG A 107 7.71 -14.62 -6.25
C ARG A 107 7.58 -13.91 -7.61
N PRO A 108 7.02 -14.51 -8.69
CA PRO A 108 6.83 -13.78 -9.94
C PRO A 108 5.87 -12.58 -9.78
N ILE A 109 4.83 -12.72 -8.96
CA ILE A 109 3.87 -11.65 -8.68
C ILE A 109 4.55 -10.47 -7.96
N LEU A 110 5.46 -10.73 -7.02
CA LEU A 110 6.21 -9.66 -6.34
C LEU A 110 7.06 -8.84 -7.33
N SER A 111 7.66 -9.49 -8.34
CA SER A 111 8.40 -8.79 -9.40
C SER A 111 7.49 -7.87 -10.22
N GLU A 112 6.28 -8.32 -10.57
CA GLU A 112 5.28 -7.51 -11.28
C GLU A 112 4.79 -6.34 -10.41
N VAL A 113 4.52 -6.60 -9.13
CA VAL A 113 4.14 -5.57 -8.15
C VAL A 113 5.24 -4.53 -7.99
N ALA A 114 6.52 -4.92 -7.94
CA ALA A 114 7.63 -3.98 -7.85
C ALA A 114 7.71 -3.08 -9.09
N ALA A 115 7.50 -3.63 -10.28
CA ALA A 115 7.47 -2.84 -11.52
C ALA A 115 6.30 -1.84 -11.53
N GLU A 116 5.09 -2.29 -11.16
CA GLU A 116 3.91 -1.44 -11.08
C GLU A 116 4.06 -0.33 -10.03
N LEU A 117 4.61 -0.66 -8.87
CA LEU A 117 4.87 0.29 -7.79
C LEU A 117 5.85 1.38 -8.26
N ARG A 118 6.94 1.01 -8.95
CA ARG A 118 7.88 1.99 -9.55
C ARG A 118 7.17 2.89 -10.56
N THR A 119 6.35 2.33 -11.46
CA THR A 119 5.58 3.12 -12.44
C THR A 119 4.59 4.07 -11.76
N ALA A 120 3.86 3.61 -10.75
CA ALA A 120 2.87 4.42 -10.04
C ALA A 120 3.53 5.57 -9.27
N LEU A 121 4.63 5.31 -8.56
CA LEU A 121 5.37 6.32 -7.81
C LEU A 121 6.02 7.36 -8.73
N ALA A 122 6.63 6.93 -9.84
CA ALA A 122 7.20 7.83 -10.85
C ALA A 122 6.12 8.70 -11.52
N ALA A 123 4.88 8.20 -11.61
CA ALA A 123 3.72 8.97 -12.06
C ALA A 123 3.12 9.88 -10.97
N GLY A 124 3.76 9.98 -9.80
CA GLY A 124 3.28 10.82 -8.71
C GLY A 124 2.06 10.25 -8.00
N ARG A 125 1.78 8.94 -8.05
CA ARG A 125 0.70 8.34 -7.25
C ARG A 125 1.23 7.93 -5.89
N ASP A 126 0.50 8.28 -4.83
CA ASP A 126 0.76 7.73 -3.51
C ASP A 126 0.30 6.26 -3.50
N VAL A 127 1.10 5.37 -2.91
CA VAL A 127 0.89 3.92 -2.94
C VAL A 127 0.93 3.36 -1.52
N VAL A 128 0.04 2.41 -1.22
CA VAL A 128 0.15 1.53 -0.06
C VAL A 128 0.35 0.10 -0.55
N LEU A 129 1.43 -0.53 -0.10
CA LEU A 129 1.68 -1.94 -0.33
C LEU A 129 1.00 -2.75 0.77
N ASP A 130 -0.12 -3.38 0.45
CA ASP A 130 -0.88 -4.26 1.36
C ASP A 130 -0.23 -5.65 1.37
N HIS A 131 0.96 -5.70 1.95
CA HIS A 131 1.78 -6.89 2.12
C HIS A 131 2.43 -6.89 3.51
N GLY A 132 2.69 -8.07 4.08
CA GLY A 132 3.01 -8.22 5.50
C GLY A 132 4.44 -7.91 5.93
N LEU A 133 5.40 -7.86 5.00
CA LEU A 133 6.85 -7.62 5.18
C LEU A 133 7.40 -8.09 6.55
N TRP A 134 7.84 -9.35 6.62
CA TRP A 134 8.15 -10.00 7.89
C TRP A 134 9.59 -9.87 8.33
N THR A 135 10.53 -9.85 7.39
CA THR A 135 11.96 -9.75 7.72
C THR A 135 12.49 -8.34 7.53
N HIS A 136 13.59 -8.03 8.22
CA HIS A 136 14.32 -6.79 7.97
C HIS A 136 14.68 -6.64 6.49
N ASP A 137 15.21 -7.71 5.88
CA ASP A 137 15.66 -7.69 4.48
C ASP A 137 14.51 -7.44 3.50
N GLU A 138 13.33 -8.04 3.72
CA GLU A 138 12.14 -7.75 2.91
C GLU A 138 11.76 -6.27 3.00
N ARG A 139 11.78 -5.69 4.22
CA ARG A 139 11.47 -4.26 4.41
C ARG A 139 12.48 -3.35 3.73
N GLN A 140 13.77 -3.67 3.79
CA GLN A 140 14.81 -2.89 3.13
C GLN A 140 14.70 -2.98 1.59
N GLU A 141 14.42 -4.16 1.05
CA GLU A 141 14.22 -4.34 -0.39
C GLU A 141 13.10 -3.44 -0.91
N TRP A 142 11.92 -3.50 -0.28
CA TRP A 142 10.78 -2.68 -0.70
C TRP A 142 10.98 -1.19 -0.43
N ARG A 143 11.72 -0.83 0.62
CA ARG A 143 12.14 0.56 0.85
C ARG A 143 12.98 1.07 -0.32
N GLN A 144 14.00 0.31 -0.73
CA GLN A 144 14.86 0.69 -1.84
C GLN A 144 14.06 0.85 -3.14
N VAL A 145 13.09 -0.04 -3.41
CA VAL A 145 12.21 0.07 -4.59
C VAL A 145 11.48 1.42 -4.63
N GLY A 146 10.97 1.89 -3.48
CA GLY A 146 10.29 3.18 -3.38
C GLY A 146 11.24 4.37 -3.50
N GLU A 147 12.38 4.33 -2.79
CA GLU A 147 13.37 5.42 -2.78
C GLU A 147 14.01 5.62 -4.16
N ASP A 148 14.33 4.53 -4.88
CA ASP A 148 14.79 4.57 -6.27
C ASP A 148 13.79 5.23 -7.22
N ALA A 149 12.49 5.09 -6.93
CA ALA A 149 11.41 5.73 -7.69
C ALA A 149 11.19 7.19 -7.28
N GLY A 150 12.03 7.73 -6.39
CA GLY A 150 11.95 9.09 -5.88
C GLY A 150 10.85 9.31 -4.83
N ALA A 151 10.30 8.24 -4.25
CA ALA A 151 9.23 8.35 -3.27
C ALA A 151 9.75 8.58 -1.85
N VAL A 152 8.92 9.23 -1.02
CA VAL A 152 9.10 9.24 0.43
C VAL A 152 8.49 7.95 0.99
N VAL A 153 9.33 7.08 1.56
CA VAL A 153 8.91 5.79 2.09
C VAL A 153 8.66 5.86 3.60
N THR A 154 7.46 5.46 4.03
CA THR A 154 7.10 5.31 5.45
C THR A 154 6.82 3.84 5.74
N LEU A 155 7.54 3.29 6.72
CA LEU A 155 7.24 1.96 7.27
C LEU A 155 6.27 2.12 8.45
N VAL A 156 5.16 1.39 8.41
CA VAL A 156 4.15 1.37 9.47
C VAL A 156 4.18 0.01 10.15
N TYR A 157 4.45 -0.01 11.44
CA TYR A 157 4.43 -1.22 12.25
C TYR A 157 3.09 -1.36 12.97
N LEU A 158 2.44 -2.52 12.83
CA LEU A 158 1.18 -2.86 13.49
C LEU A 158 1.44 -3.96 14.54
N PRO A 159 1.90 -3.61 15.76
CA PRO A 159 2.11 -4.58 16.82
C PRO A 159 0.79 -5.16 17.33
N ALA A 160 0.80 -6.45 17.66
CA ALA A 160 -0.28 -7.12 18.37
C ALA A 160 0.27 -8.40 19.03
N SER A 161 -0.27 -8.75 20.20
CA SER A 161 0.06 -10.01 20.85
C SER A 161 -0.50 -11.21 20.09
N HIS A 162 0.07 -12.39 20.33
CA HIS A 162 -0.44 -13.64 19.72
C HIS A 162 -1.93 -13.85 20.00
N ASP A 163 -2.36 -13.61 21.23
CA ASP A 163 -3.76 -13.84 21.65
C ASP A 163 -4.70 -12.88 20.93
N GLU A 164 -4.37 -11.59 20.84
CA GLU A 164 -5.17 -10.60 20.10
C GLU A 164 -5.27 -10.93 18.60
N LEU A 165 -4.16 -11.35 17.99
CA LEU A 165 -4.13 -11.77 16.60
C LEU A 165 -5.03 -13.01 16.40
N TRP A 166 -4.94 -13.98 17.31
CA TRP A 166 -5.70 -15.22 17.22
C TRP A 166 -7.20 -15.00 17.39
N GLU A 167 -7.64 -14.18 18.35
CA GLU A 167 -9.06 -13.83 18.51
C GLU A 167 -9.63 -13.22 17.21
N ARG A 168 -8.95 -12.25 16.63
CA ARG A 168 -9.37 -11.61 15.36
C ARG A 168 -9.39 -12.60 14.19
N ILE A 169 -8.41 -13.51 14.13
CA ILE A 169 -8.35 -14.54 13.09
C ILE A 169 -9.52 -15.52 13.22
N LYS A 170 -9.87 -15.95 14.44
CA LYS A 170 -11.03 -16.83 14.66
C LYS A 170 -12.32 -16.20 14.18
N GLU A 171 -12.57 -14.94 14.54
CA GLU A 171 -13.75 -14.19 14.07
C GLU A 171 -13.78 -14.13 12.54
N ARG A 172 -12.65 -13.79 11.90
CA ARG A 172 -12.55 -13.76 10.43
C ARG A 172 -12.78 -15.14 9.79
N ASN A 173 -12.18 -16.19 10.34
CA ASN A 173 -12.36 -17.56 9.84
C ASN A 173 -13.83 -18.01 9.93
N ALA A 174 -14.58 -17.53 10.93
CA ALA A 174 -16.00 -17.80 11.07
C ALA A 174 -16.87 -16.99 10.08
N SER A 175 -16.31 -15.93 9.47
CA SER A 175 -17.06 -14.93 8.71
C SER A 175 -17.25 -15.24 7.22
N THR A 176 -16.36 -15.96 6.53
CA THR A 176 -16.56 -16.31 5.10
C THR A 176 -15.60 -17.42 4.65
N PHE A 177 -16.09 -18.41 3.89
CA PHE A 177 -15.25 -19.35 3.12
C PHE A 177 -14.92 -18.86 1.70
N ASP A 178 -15.54 -17.76 1.25
CA ASP A 178 -15.51 -17.26 -0.15
C ASP A 178 -14.85 -15.88 -0.33
N ASP A 179 -14.14 -15.33 0.68
CA ASP A 179 -13.37 -14.07 0.51
C ASP A 179 -11.87 -14.40 0.25
N PRO A 180 -11.26 -13.86 -0.83
CA PRO A 180 -9.81 -13.92 -1.12
C PRO A 180 -8.91 -13.67 0.10
N ASN A 181 -9.31 -12.72 0.95
CA ASN A 181 -8.58 -12.27 2.14
C ASN A 181 -9.03 -12.98 3.43
N ALA A 182 -10.09 -13.79 3.37
CA ALA A 182 -10.56 -14.65 4.46
C ALA A 182 -9.99 -16.06 4.33
N MET A 183 -8.73 -16.16 3.94
CA MET A 183 -8.02 -17.42 3.97
C MET A 183 -8.12 -18.03 5.39
N TYR A 184 -8.57 -19.29 5.46
CA TYR A 184 -8.55 -20.04 6.71
C TYR A 184 -7.13 -20.12 7.26
N PHE A 185 -6.96 -19.63 8.48
CA PHE A 185 -5.68 -19.53 9.14
C PHE A 185 -5.74 -20.22 10.49
N SER A 186 -4.94 -21.26 10.70
CA SER A 186 -4.94 -21.99 11.98
C SER A 186 -4.05 -21.32 13.03
N GLN A 187 -4.23 -21.66 14.30
CA GLN A 187 -3.34 -21.15 15.36
C GLN A 187 -1.90 -21.63 15.18
N GLU A 188 -1.72 -22.85 14.67
CA GLU A 188 -0.40 -23.39 14.32
C GLU A 188 0.26 -22.59 13.19
N ASP A 189 -0.52 -22.16 12.20
CA ASP A 189 -0.02 -21.26 11.16
C ASP A 189 0.43 -19.93 11.77
N LEU A 190 -0.33 -19.37 12.72
CA LEU A 190 0.05 -18.13 13.40
C LEU A 190 1.34 -18.26 14.19
N LEU A 191 1.53 -19.35 14.92
CA LEU A 191 2.78 -19.64 15.63
C LEU A 191 3.95 -19.78 14.66
N ARG A 192 3.78 -20.53 13.57
CA ARG A 192 4.79 -20.71 12.52
C ARG A 192 5.16 -19.41 11.82
N HIS A 193 4.20 -18.51 11.65
CA HIS A 193 4.42 -17.18 11.07
C HIS A 193 5.13 -16.28 12.08
N GLY A 194 4.70 -16.28 13.35
CA GLY A 194 5.34 -15.54 14.43
C GLY A 194 6.81 -15.89 14.62
N ALA A 195 7.18 -17.17 14.51
CA ALA A 195 8.57 -17.63 14.63
C ALA A 195 9.50 -17.12 13.51
N ARG A 196 8.96 -16.59 12.41
CA ARG A 196 9.70 -16.04 11.28
C ARG A 196 9.59 -14.52 11.17
N PHE A 197 8.79 -13.90 12.02
CA PHE A 197 8.54 -12.47 11.99
C PHE A 197 9.61 -11.75 12.81
N GLU A 198 10.31 -10.83 12.16
CA GLU A 198 11.29 -9.95 12.78
C GLU A 198 10.61 -8.58 12.96
N PRO A 199 10.13 -8.23 14.16
CA PRO A 199 9.51 -6.93 14.38
C PRO A 199 10.50 -5.82 14.05
N PRO A 200 10.06 -4.68 13.47
CA PRO A 200 10.92 -3.53 13.25
C PRO A 200 11.61 -3.10 14.54
N THR A 201 12.91 -2.89 14.47
CA THR A 201 13.75 -2.47 15.59
C THR A 201 13.98 -0.96 15.58
N ALA A 202 14.65 -0.43 16.61
CA ALA A 202 14.84 1.01 16.78
C ALA A 202 15.78 1.65 15.73
N ASP A 203 16.61 0.85 15.06
CA ASP A 203 17.48 1.22 13.95
C ASP A 203 16.74 1.29 12.60
N GLU A 204 15.50 0.81 12.54
CA GLU A 204 14.63 0.95 11.39
C GLU A 204 13.65 2.11 11.62
N SER A 205 13.71 3.17 10.81
CA SER A 205 12.73 4.28 10.92
C SER A 205 11.32 3.78 10.56
N HIS A 206 10.42 3.80 11.56
CA HIS A 206 9.04 3.33 11.43
C HIS A 206 8.07 4.13 12.32
N VAL A 207 6.79 4.07 11.94
CA VAL A 207 5.66 4.61 12.70
C VAL A 207 4.89 3.45 13.32
N ILE A 208 4.66 3.48 14.64
CA ILE A 208 3.79 2.50 15.29
C ILE A 208 2.33 2.91 15.09
N TYR A 209 1.54 2.03 14.49
CA TYR A 209 0.10 2.26 14.30
C TYR A 209 -0.65 2.04 15.61
N ALA A 210 -1.26 3.10 16.12
CA ALA A 210 -2.06 3.09 17.35
C ALA A 210 -3.54 3.45 17.10
N GLY A 211 -4.08 3.08 15.93
CA GLY A 211 -5.49 3.34 15.57
C GLY A 211 -5.76 4.69 14.90
N SER A 212 -4.71 5.40 14.46
CA SER A 212 -4.84 6.66 13.72
C SER A 212 -3.90 6.67 12.52
N LEU A 213 -4.41 7.13 11.38
CA LEU A 213 -3.62 7.34 10.17
C LEU A 213 -2.89 8.69 10.14
N ILE A 214 -3.17 9.61 11.07
CA ILE A 214 -2.52 10.93 11.07
C ILE A 214 -0.99 10.80 11.09
N PRO A 215 -0.37 10.01 11.99
CA PRO A 215 1.08 9.83 12.00
C PRO A 215 1.62 9.13 10.74
N VAL A 216 0.80 8.30 10.08
CA VAL A 216 1.15 7.58 8.84
C VAL A 216 1.17 8.53 7.64
N ILE A 217 0.24 9.48 7.59
CA ILE A 217 0.05 10.41 6.46
C ILE A 217 0.96 11.63 6.59
N GLU A 218 1.18 12.14 7.80
CA GLU A 218 2.02 13.32 8.03
C GLU A 218 3.51 12.96 8.01
N GLY A 219 3.85 11.70 8.33
CA GLY A 219 5.24 11.27 8.51
C GLY A 219 5.82 11.77 9.84
N SER A 220 6.78 11.05 10.41
CA SER A 220 7.51 11.54 11.57
C SER A 220 8.28 12.81 11.18
N ALA A 221 7.95 13.93 11.82
CA ALA A 221 8.66 15.21 11.71
C ALA A 221 10.12 15.09 12.20
#